data_AF-A0A8S4R9Z2-F1
#
_entry.id   AF-A0A8S4R9Z2-F1
#
_cell.length_a   1.000
_cell.length_b   1.000
_cell.length_c   1.000
_cell.angle_alpha   90.00
_cell.angle_beta   90.00
_cell.angle_gamma   90.00
#
_symmetry.space_group_name_H-M   'P 1'
#
loop_
_entity.id
_entity.type
_entity.pdbx_description
1 polymer ?
#
loop_
_entity_poly.entity_id
_entity_poly.type
_entity_poly.pdbx_seq_one_letter_code
_entity_poly.pdbx_strand_id
1 'polypeptide(L)'
;MLLSCRNKHDRSTSLTNNKRAASEALALNRKNLCILVRALTGHCGLNRHMFNLKLQDTDLCRLCKEAAQTPLHLNCSCPALMHKRSTLLGKHIMQPEDAKFLPARKVLLFLKATNAC
;
A
#
# COMPACT_ATOMS: atom_id res chain seq x y z
N MET A 1 -5.83 -21.87 9.47
CA MET A 1 -5.19 -22.14 8.16
C MET A 1 -4.31 -20.93 7.76
N LEU A 2 -3.18 -20.70 8.46
CA LEU A 2 -2.39 -19.45 8.44
C LEU A 2 -0.91 -19.67 8.07
N LEU A 3 -0.59 -20.57 7.13
CA LEU A 3 0.83 -20.96 6.91
C LEU A 3 1.37 -20.98 5.48
N SER A 4 0.70 -20.42 4.46
CA SER A 4 1.23 -20.48 3.07
C SER A 4 1.90 -19.21 2.52
N CYS A 5 1.96 -18.07 3.24
CA CYS A 5 2.48 -16.82 2.67
C CYS A 5 3.98 -16.56 2.87
N ARG A 6 4.80 -17.54 3.27
CA ARG A 6 6.18 -17.25 3.73
C ARG A 6 7.20 -16.80 2.67
N ASN A 7 6.95 -16.91 1.36
CA ASN A 7 8.05 -16.82 0.38
C ASN A 7 7.86 -15.91 -0.85
N LYS A 8 6.87 -14.99 -0.89
CA LYS A 8 6.73 -14.06 -2.03
C LYS A 8 6.34 -12.63 -1.62
N HIS A 9 6.75 -12.19 -0.43
CA HIS A 9 6.66 -10.77 -0.10
C HIS A 9 7.79 -10.04 -0.84
N ASP A 10 7.41 -9.13 -1.72
CA ASP A 10 8.30 -8.11 -2.26
C ASP A 10 8.92 -7.34 -1.07
N ARG A 11 10.14 -7.73 -0.68
CA ARG A 11 10.89 -7.23 0.49
C ARG A 11 11.20 -5.72 0.40
N SER A 12 10.81 -5.05 -0.68
CA SER A 12 11.12 -3.64 -0.95
C SER A 12 10.25 -2.63 -0.20
N THR A 13 9.16 -3.04 0.47
CA THR A 13 8.11 -2.13 0.97
C THR A 13 8.24 -1.70 2.43
N SER A 14 9.47 -1.48 2.92
CA SER A 14 9.69 -0.74 4.17
C SER A 14 9.49 0.76 3.91
N LEU A 15 8.25 1.22 3.78
CA LEU A 15 7.94 2.61 3.39
C LEU A 15 8.31 3.64 4.48
N THR A 16 8.74 3.24 5.69
CA THR A 16 9.04 4.20 6.77
C THR A 16 10.22 3.78 7.65
N ASN A 17 11.46 3.99 7.20
CA ASN A 17 12.66 3.90 8.07
C ASN A 17 12.97 5.26 8.73
N ASN A 18 11.96 5.87 9.35
CA ASN A 18 12.07 7.18 9.99
C ASN A 18 11.52 7.09 11.42
N LYS A 19 12.35 7.44 12.42
CA LYS A 19 11.98 7.40 13.85
C LYS A 19 10.70 8.18 14.15
N ARG A 20 10.50 9.32 13.46
CA ARG A 20 9.29 10.13 13.60
C ARG A 20 8.06 9.41 13.05
N ALA A 21 8.16 8.83 11.85
CA ALA A 21 7.07 8.06 11.25
C ALA A 21 6.72 6.81 12.08
N ALA A 22 7.72 6.16 12.67
CA ALA A 22 7.52 5.04 13.59
C ALA A 22 6.78 5.47 14.86
N SER A 23 7.18 6.58 15.48
CA SER A 23 6.50 7.14 16.65
C SER A 23 5.04 7.53 16.33
N GLU A 24 4.81 8.18 15.18
CA GLU A 24 3.46 8.52 14.71
C GLU A 24 2.61 7.26 14.46
N ALA A 25 3.21 6.20 13.90
CA ALA A 25 2.52 4.93 13.68
C ALA A 25 2.16 4.24 15.01
N LEU A 26 3.04 4.27 16.01
CA LEU A 26 2.78 3.72 17.35
C LEU A 26 1.69 4.49 18.11
N ALA A 27 1.50 5.78 17.81
CA ALA A 27 0.41 6.58 18.36
C ALA A 27 -0.96 6.30 17.73
N LEU A 28 -1.03 5.49 16.67
CA LEU A 28 -2.29 5.12 16.03
C LEU A 28 -3.06 4.09 16.85
N ASN A 29 -4.39 4.17 16.84
CA ASN A 29 -5.22 3.08 17.36
C ASN A 29 -5.01 1.77 16.55
N ARG A 30 -5.35 0.63 17.17
CA ARG A 30 -5.17 -0.70 16.59
C ARG A 30 -5.71 -0.84 15.16
N LYS A 31 -6.89 -0.27 14.87
CA LYS A 31 -7.52 -0.35 13.55
C LYS A 31 -6.69 0.38 12.49
N ASN A 32 -6.24 1.59 12.79
CA ASN A 32 -5.43 2.40 11.90
C ASN A 32 -4.04 1.80 11.68
N LEU A 33 -3.40 1.30 12.73
CA LEU A 33 -2.11 0.61 12.62
C LEU A 33 -2.23 -0.65 11.76
N CYS A 34 -3.30 -1.42 11.91
CA CYS A 34 -3.56 -2.60 11.10
C CYS A 34 -3.71 -2.27 9.61
N ILE A 35 -4.44 -1.21 9.25
CA ILE A 35 -4.57 -0.74 7.86
C ILE A 35 -3.19 -0.39 7.30
N LEU A 36 -2.42 0.40 8.04
CA LEU A 36 -1.08 0.81 7.64
C LEU A 36 -0.20 -0.42 7.39
N VAL A 37 -0.05 -1.31 8.37
CA VAL A 37 0.81 -2.50 8.27
C VAL A 37 0.39 -3.41 7.11
N ARG A 38 -0.91 -3.64 6.90
CA ARG A 38 -1.41 -4.49 5.81
C ARG A 38 -1.10 -3.90 4.44
N ALA A 39 -1.26 -2.59 4.29
CA ALA A 39 -0.92 -1.90 3.05
C ALA A 39 0.59 -1.89 2.80
N LEU A 40 1.39 -1.63 3.83
CA LEU A 40 2.86 -1.64 3.75
C LEU A 40 3.38 -3.02 3.34
N THR A 41 2.92 -4.07 3.99
CA THR A 41 3.42 -5.43 3.76
C THR A 41 2.73 -6.16 2.59
N GLY A 42 1.78 -5.49 1.92
CA GLY A 42 0.97 -6.08 0.86
C GLY A 42 0.01 -7.19 1.31
N HIS A 43 -0.29 -7.28 2.62
CA HIS A 43 -1.29 -8.19 3.19
C HIS A 43 -2.71 -7.60 3.18
N CYS A 44 -3.08 -7.02 2.04
CA CYS A 44 -4.46 -6.65 1.76
C CYS A 44 -4.93 -7.35 0.47
N GLY A 45 -6.23 -7.35 0.21
CA GLY A 45 -6.86 -8.12 -0.88
C GLY A 45 -6.56 -7.55 -2.26
N LEU A 46 -5.28 -7.53 -2.63
CA LEU A 46 -4.79 -7.06 -3.92
C LEU A 46 -4.86 -8.18 -4.94
N ASN A 47 -5.32 -7.88 -6.16
CA ASN A 47 -5.50 -8.87 -7.21
C ASN A 47 -4.22 -9.62 -7.56
N ARG A 48 -3.03 -8.99 -7.52
CA ARG A 48 -1.77 -9.75 -7.71
C ARG A 48 -1.59 -10.85 -6.66
N HIS A 49 -1.89 -10.56 -5.40
CA HIS A 49 -1.79 -11.56 -4.33
C HIS A 49 -2.83 -12.66 -4.50
N MET A 50 -4.08 -12.29 -4.78
CA MET A 50 -5.18 -13.24 -4.97
C MET A 50 -4.99 -14.12 -6.21
N PHE A 51 -4.47 -13.56 -7.31
CA PHE A 51 -4.13 -14.28 -8.53
C PHE A 51 -3.02 -15.32 -8.28
N ASN A 52 -1.98 -14.94 -7.52
CA ASN A 52 -0.92 -15.89 -7.12
C ASN A 52 -1.46 -17.05 -6.26
N LEU A 53 -2.54 -16.81 -5.50
CA LEU A 53 -3.25 -17.84 -4.73
C LEU A 53 -4.29 -18.61 -5.55
N LYS A 54 -4.46 -18.28 -6.84
CA LYS A 54 -5.50 -18.83 -7.73
C LYS A 54 -6.93 -18.59 -7.20
N LEU A 55 -7.14 -17.48 -6.51
CA LEU A 55 -8.45 -17.04 -5.98
C LEU A 55 -9.09 -15.93 -6.84
N GLN A 56 -8.37 -15.44 -7.85
CA GLN A 56 -8.82 -14.49 -8.85
C GLN A 56 -8.25 -14.90 -10.21
N ASP A 57 -9.01 -14.67 -11.27
CA ASP A 57 -8.62 -15.02 -12.65
C ASP A 57 -7.70 -13.98 -13.29
N THR A 58 -7.58 -12.80 -12.69
CA THR A 58 -6.74 -11.71 -13.17
C THR A 58 -5.98 -11.04 -12.02
N ASP A 59 -4.76 -10.61 -12.31
CA ASP A 59 -3.96 -9.81 -11.41
C ASP A 59 -4.13 -8.31 -11.65
N LEU A 60 -4.91 -7.88 -12.65
CA LEU A 60 -5.09 -6.49 -13.04
C LEU A 60 -5.65 -5.64 -11.90
N CYS A 61 -5.23 -4.38 -11.86
CA CYS A 61 -5.72 -3.38 -10.92
C CYS A 61 -7.21 -3.17 -11.09
N ARG A 62 -7.99 -3.44 -10.03
CA ARG A 62 -9.44 -3.15 -10.01
C ARG A 62 -9.81 -1.69 -10.20
N LEU A 63 -8.84 -0.77 -10.03
CA LEU A 63 -9.06 0.67 -10.17
C LEU A 63 -8.79 1.16 -11.59
N CYS A 64 -7.58 0.94 -12.13
CA CYS A 64 -7.21 1.43 -13.47
C CYS A 64 -7.27 0.37 -14.57
N LYS A 65 -7.27 -0.93 -14.24
CA LYS A 65 -7.29 -2.06 -15.18
C LYS A 65 -6.10 -2.16 -16.16
N GLU A 66 -5.04 -1.36 -15.96
CA GLU A 66 -3.91 -1.27 -16.90
C GLU A 66 -2.67 -2.08 -16.48
N ALA A 67 -2.48 -2.32 -15.19
CA ALA A 67 -1.31 -3.02 -14.66
C ALA A 67 -1.69 -3.92 -13.48
N ALA A 68 -0.81 -4.84 -13.09
CA ALA A 68 -1.04 -5.71 -11.96
C ALA A 68 -1.25 -4.92 -10.66
N GLN A 69 -2.24 -5.30 -9.86
CA GLN A 69 -2.55 -4.66 -8.59
C GLN A 69 -1.53 -5.04 -7.52
N THR A 70 -0.47 -4.25 -7.40
CA THR A 70 0.54 -4.38 -6.34
C THR A 70 0.47 -3.21 -5.36
N PRO A 71 1.04 -3.33 -4.15
CA PRO A 71 1.14 -2.20 -3.23
C PRO A 71 1.88 -1.03 -3.88
N LEU A 72 2.98 -1.33 -4.58
CA LEU A 72 3.77 -0.33 -5.30
C LEU A 72 2.94 0.36 -6.38
N HIS A 73 2.20 -0.39 -7.21
CA HIS A 73 1.32 0.21 -8.20
C HIS A 73 0.34 1.19 -7.56
N LEU A 74 -0.39 0.79 -6.51
CA LEU A 74 -1.36 1.68 -5.86
C LEU A 74 -0.70 2.92 -5.23
N ASN A 75 0.41 2.73 -4.54
CA ASN A 75 1.07 3.79 -3.79
C ASN A 75 1.90 4.74 -4.67
N CYS A 76 2.38 4.30 -5.84
CA CYS A 76 3.39 5.03 -6.61
C CYS A 76 2.91 5.46 -8.00
N SER A 77 2.23 4.60 -8.75
CA SER A 77 2.03 4.82 -10.20
C SER A 77 0.60 4.64 -10.73
N CYS A 78 -0.34 4.08 -9.96
CA CYS A 78 -1.73 3.87 -10.40
C CYS A 78 -2.38 5.18 -10.88
N PRO A 79 -2.81 5.28 -12.16
CA PRO A 79 -3.40 6.50 -12.70
C PRO A 79 -4.70 6.88 -12.01
N ALA A 80 -5.54 5.89 -11.66
CA ALA A 80 -6.79 6.11 -10.93
C ALA A 80 -6.60 6.75 -9.54
N LEU A 81 -5.39 6.68 -8.98
CA LEU A 81 -5.05 7.26 -7.66
C LEU A 81 -4.22 8.54 -7.77
N MET A 82 -3.93 9.02 -8.98
CA MET A 82 -3.06 10.17 -9.24
C MET A 82 -3.51 11.42 -8.48
N HIS A 83 -4.80 11.77 -8.56
CA HIS A 83 -5.33 12.96 -7.89
C HIS A 83 -5.29 12.83 -6.36
N LYS A 84 -5.61 11.65 -5.82
CA LYS A 84 -5.54 11.38 -4.38
C LYS A 84 -4.11 11.43 -3.85
N ARG A 85 -3.13 10.91 -4.59
CA ARG A 85 -1.71 11.03 -4.22
C ARG A 85 -1.25 12.48 -4.24
N SER A 86 -1.60 13.25 -5.26
CA SER A 86 -1.22 14.66 -5.32
C SER A 86 -1.81 15.45 -4.15
N THR A 87 -3.09 15.24 -3.86
CA THR A 87 -3.79 15.94 -2.77
C THR A 87 -3.27 15.57 -1.38
N LEU A 88 -3.02 14.28 -1.12
CA LEU A 88 -2.71 13.79 0.24
C LEU A 88 -1.22 13.61 0.49
N LEU A 89 -0.45 13.24 -0.53
CA LEU A 89 0.98 12.94 -0.46
C LEU A 89 1.85 14.00 -1.17
N GLY A 90 1.26 14.90 -1.96
CA GLY A 90 1.95 16.02 -2.60
C GLY A 90 2.60 15.70 -3.95
N LYS A 91 2.43 14.48 -4.49
CA LYS A 91 2.99 14.06 -5.78
C LYS A 91 2.01 13.19 -6.58
N HIS A 92 1.96 13.36 -7.90
CA HIS A 92 1.13 12.55 -8.80
C HIS A 92 1.67 11.13 -8.99
N ILE A 93 3.00 11.03 -9.14
CA ILE A 93 3.77 9.80 -9.24
C ILE A 93 4.78 9.85 -8.09
N MET A 94 4.92 8.75 -7.36
CA MET A 94 5.93 8.61 -6.32
C MET A 94 6.93 7.54 -6.69
N GLN A 95 8.16 7.69 -6.24
CA GLN A 95 9.13 6.60 -6.20
C GLN A 95 9.09 5.91 -4.83
N PRO A 96 9.50 4.64 -4.70
CA PRO A 96 9.57 3.96 -3.41
C PRO A 96 10.36 4.74 -2.35
N GLU A 97 11.38 5.48 -2.76
CA GLU A 97 12.25 6.27 -1.90
C GLU A 97 11.54 7.50 -1.32
N ASP A 98 10.57 8.07 -2.05
CA ASP A 98 9.79 9.22 -1.60
C ASP A 98 8.99 8.90 -0.33
N ALA A 99 8.59 7.63 -0.18
CA ALA A 99 7.76 7.21 0.95
C ALA A 99 8.47 7.35 2.30
N LYS A 100 9.80 7.27 2.33
CA LYS A 100 10.63 7.39 3.54
C LYS A 100 10.43 8.73 4.27
N PHE A 101 10.01 9.75 3.53
CA PHE A 101 9.84 11.12 4.02
C PHE A 101 8.38 11.48 4.30
N LEU A 102 7.44 10.55 4.07
CA LEU A 102 6.03 10.81 4.28
C LEU A 102 5.63 10.60 5.76
N PRO A 103 4.87 11.53 6.35
CA PRO A 103 4.26 11.32 7.66
C PRO A 103 3.29 10.13 7.63
N ALA A 104 3.32 9.28 8.66
CA ALA A 104 2.49 8.08 8.74
C ALA A 104 0.99 8.43 8.67
N ARG A 105 0.61 9.59 9.22
CA ARG A 105 -0.76 10.11 9.15
C ARG A 105 -1.22 10.40 7.70
N LYS A 106 -0.35 10.99 6.86
CA LYS A 106 -0.69 11.27 5.45
C LYS A 106 -0.84 9.98 4.65
N VAL A 107 0.06 9.02 4.87
CA VAL A 107 -0.03 7.68 4.27
C VAL A 107 -1.33 6.99 4.69
N LEU A 108 -1.69 7.02 5.97
CA LEU A 108 -2.94 6.44 6.46
C LEU A 108 -4.18 7.10 5.84
N LEU A 109 -4.20 8.43 5.72
CA LEU A 109 -5.31 9.15 5.08
C LEU A 109 -5.44 8.75 3.61
N PHE A 110 -4.32 8.64 2.90
CA PHE A 110 -4.30 8.16 1.53
C PHE A 110 -4.88 6.74 1.44
N LEU A 111 -4.39 5.80 2.25
CA LEU A 111 -4.86 4.41 2.24
C LEU A 111 -6.35 4.29 2.52
N LYS A 112 -6.88 5.07 3.46
CA LYS A 112 -8.32 5.14 3.73
C LYS A 112 -9.12 5.70 2.55
N ALA A 113 -8.56 6.66 1.82
CA ALA A 113 -9.23 7.30 0.70
C ALA A 113 -9.25 6.45 -0.57
N THR A 114 -8.42 5.41 -0.67
CA THR A 114 -8.32 4.55 -1.86
C THR A 114 -9.24 3.33 -1.82
N ASN A 115 -9.81 2.97 -0.66
CA ASN A 115 -10.51 1.70 -0.40
C ASN A 115 -9.73 0.48 -0.96
N ALA A 116 -8.42 0.63 -1.15
CA ALA A 116 -7.61 -0.36 -1.85
C ALA A 116 -7.21 -1.52 -0.94
N CYS A 117 -7.30 -1.29 0.37
CA CYS A 117 -7.29 -2.23 1.48
C CYS A 117 -8.46 -1.83 2.42
#